data_AF-A0AA85FCK7-F1
#
_entry.id   AF-A0AA85FCK7-F1
#
_cell.length_a   1.000
_cell.length_b   1.000
_cell.length_c   1.000
_cell.angle_alpha   90.00
_cell.angle_beta   90.00
_cell.angle_gamma   90.00
#
_symmetry.space_group_name_H-M   'P 1'
#
loop_
_entity.id
_entity.type
_entity.pdbx_description
1 polymer ?
#
loop_
_entity_poly.entity_id
_entity_poly.type
_entity_poly.pdbx_seq_one_letter_code
_entity_poly.pdbx_strand_id
1 'polypeptide(L)'
;MDAKKIQADTNTFFGRFSQIVEEAFGTTERTTYSPDLTELMKEGEKRRNWAVSILAQLENVIQPNPALRIEDLILRGMNREKVRLSANEQLGESMDRISSLISKNSNYGSPGEALKKCAMAQIEIGQSERKLQETVSSEYITWLRSYIASEAKLAKQERDKLENARLDLDRIKTSKKRAKNGKQHVFEQSLKDAESAFNFQCETTKRCLQESIDKFDSQKEELRKLLKAQSEHFKACSDAVESALRAI
;
A
#
# COMPACT_ATOMS: atom_id res chain seq x y z
N MET A 1 7.05 4.35 -34.80
CA MET A 1 7.78 4.98 -33.69
C MET A 1 8.95 5.73 -34.30
N ASP A 2 8.96 7.06 -34.21
CA ASP A 2 9.89 7.92 -34.94
C ASP A 2 11.29 7.96 -34.31
N ALA A 3 12.32 7.61 -35.09
CA ALA A 3 13.73 7.65 -34.67
C ALA A 3 14.16 9.04 -34.19
N LYS A 4 13.58 10.12 -34.76
CA LYS A 4 13.82 11.51 -34.32
C LYS A 4 13.31 11.78 -32.90
N LYS A 5 12.18 11.17 -32.51
CA LYS A 5 11.62 11.32 -31.16
C LYS A 5 12.49 10.60 -30.13
N ILE A 6 12.94 9.39 -30.47
CA ILE A 6 13.86 8.60 -29.63
C ILE A 6 15.18 9.35 -29.42
N GLN A 7 15.73 9.97 -30.47
CA GLN A 7 16.98 10.74 -30.38
C GLN A 7 16.82 12.02 -29.54
N ALA A 8 15.70 12.73 -29.67
CA ALA A 8 15.39 13.92 -28.87
C ALA A 8 15.19 13.57 -27.38
N ASP A 9 14.45 12.50 -27.10
CA ASP A 9 14.25 12.00 -25.74
C ASP A 9 15.60 11.60 -25.11
N THR A 10 16.43 10.88 -25.85
CA THR A 10 17.77 10.44 -25.43
C THR A 10 18.69 11.63 -25.11
N ASN A 11 18.71 12.66 -25.96
CA ASN A 11 19.48 13.89 -25.71
C ASN A 11 19.00 14.68 -24.48
N THR A 12 17.71 14.58 -24.16
CA THR A 12 17.12 15.19 -22.98
C THR A 12 17.54 14.43 -21.72
N PHE A 13 17.46 13.10 -21.73
CA PHE A 13 17.94 12.24 -20.65
C PHE A 13 19.43 12.43 -20.34
N PHE A 14 20.30 12.43 -21.35
CA PHE A 14 21.74 12.69 -21.16
C PHE A 14 22.00 14.09 -20.59
N GLY A 15 21.24 15.10 -21.03
CA GLY A 15 21.34 16.44 -20.49
C GLY A 15 20.95 16.53 -19.02
N ARG A 16 19.87 15.86 -18.60
CA ARG A 16 19.46 15.77 -17.19
C ARG A 16 20.51 15.06 -16.34
N PHE A 17 21.05 13.95 -16.85
CA PHE A 17 22.12 13.22 -16.17
C PHE A 17 23.38 14.08 -15.98
N SER A 18 23.79 14.83 -17.00
CA SER A 18 24.92 15.77 -16.90
C SER A 18 24.69 16.82 -15.80
N GLN A 19 23.48 17.36 -15.69
CA GLN A 19 23.13 18.34 -14.66
C GLN A 19 23.18 17.73 -13.24
N ILE A 20 22.67 16.50 -13.06
CA ILE A 20 22.75 15.77 -11.76
C ILE A 20 24.20 15.62 -11.32
N VAL A 21 25.09 15.25 -12.25
CA VAL A 21 26.52 15.11 -11.97
C VAL A 21 27.13 16.46 -11.61
N GLU A 22 26.87 17.53 -12.38
CA GLU A 22 27.41 18.87 -12.08
C GLU A 22 26.96 19.41 -10.71
N GLU A 23 25.72 19.12 -10.29
CA GLU A 23 25.19 19.44 -8.95
C GLU A 23 25.88 18.64 -7.84
N ALA A 24 26.10 17.34 -8.06
CA ALA A 24 26.79 16.48 -7.09
C ALA A 24 28.25 16.94 -6.85
N PHE A 25 28.89 17.52 -7.87
CA PHE A 25 30.22 18.12 -7.77
C PHE A 25 30.22 19.58 -7.28
N GLY A 26 29.06 20.18 -6.97
CA GLY A 26 28.94 21.53 -6.43
C GLY A 26 29.28 22.66 -7.41
N THR A 27 29.30 22.34 -8.72
CA THR A 27 29.73 23.29 -9.77
C THR A 27 28.60 24.12 -10.37
N THR A 28 27.34 23.81 -10.05
CA THR A 28 26.14 24.47 -10.56
C THR A 28 25.14 24.80 -9.46
N GLU A 29 24.42 25.91 -9.64
CA GLU A 29 23.37 26.36 -8.73
C GLU A 29 22.10 25.50 -8.92
N ARG A 30 21.54 25.01 -7.82
CA ARG A 30 20.32 24.21 -7.78
C ARG A 30 19.12 25.12 -7.56
N THR A 31 18.09 25.04 -8.43
CA THR A 31 16.82 25.72 -8.14
C THR A 31 16.18 25.10 -6.90
N THR A 32 15.96 25.93 -5.86
CA THR A 32 15.33 25.51 -4.61
C THR A 32 13.82 25.46 -4.75
N TYR A 33 13.19 24.45 -4.14
CA TYR A 33 11.74 24.41 -3.97
C TYR A 33 11.30 25.39 -2.89
N SER A 34 10.03 25.80 -2.93
CA SER A 34 9.45 26.55 -1.82
C SER A 34 9.42 25.71 -0.53
N PRO A 35 9.48 26.34 0.65
CA PRO A 35 9.40 25.62 1.93
C PRO A 35 8.17 24.73 2.04
N ASP A 36 6.99 25.27 1.71
CA ASP A 36 5.72 24.55 1.75
C ASP A 36 5.71 23.29 0.86
N LEU A 37 6.23 23.40 -0.36
CA LEU A 37 6.29 22.26 -1.28
C LEU A 37 7.25 21.18 -0.77
N THR A 38 8.37 21.61 -0.19
CA THR A 38 9.35 20.69 0.43
C THR A 38 8.74 19.95 1.62
N GLU A 39 7.93 20.64 2.43
CA GLU A 39 7.20 20.04 3.54
C GLU A 39 6.16 19.03 3.05
N LEU A 40 5.34 19.39 2.05
CA LEU A 40 4.36 18.48 1.45
C LEU A 40 5.01 17.23 0.85
N MET A 41 6.18 17.36 0.21
CA MET A 41 6.93 16.20 -0.29
C MET A 41 7.35 15.26 0.84
N LYS A 42 7.81 15.80 1.98
CA LYS A 42 8.19 15.00 3.15
C LYS A 42 6.97 14.31 3.77
N GLU A 43 5.89 15.05 3.96
CA GLU A 43 4.66 14.56 4.58
C GLU A 43 3.94 13.50 3.73
N GLY A 44 3.91 13.69 2.41
CA GLY A 44 3.38 12.67 1.48
C GLY A 44 4.21 11.39 1.47
N GLU A 45 5.54 11.50 1.52
CA GLU A 45 6.43 10.33 1.57
C GLU A 45 6.26 9.54 2.87
N LYS A 46 6.13 10.22 4.02
CA LYS A 46 5.86 9.59 5.31
C LYS A 46 4.60 8.73 5.25
N ARG A 47 3.49 9.29 4.76
CA ARG A 47 2.18 8.60 4.68
C ARG A 47 2.21 7.41 3.73
N ARG A 48 2.88 7.54 2.58
CA ARG A 48 3.13 6.41 1.68
C ARG A 48 3.86 5.27 2.41
N ASN A 49 4.92 5.59 3.14
CA ASN A 49 5.70 4.58 3.87
C ASN A 49 4.92 3.97 5.03
N TRP A 50 4.13 4.77 5.76
CA TRP A 50 3.22 4.27 6.80
C TRP A 50 2.16 3.34 6.22
N ALA A 51 1.52 3.70 5.11
CA ALA A 51 0.53 2.86 4.45
C ALA A 51 1.10 1.50 4.04
N VAL A 52 2.29 1.48 3.42
CA VAL A 52 2.99 0.24 3.04
C VAL A 52 3.33 -0.59 4.28
N SER A 53 3.82 0.05 5.35
CA SER A 53 4.16 -0.63 6.60
C SER A 53 2.93 -1.24 7.27
N ILE A 54 1.84 -0.49 7.38
CA ILE A 54 0.58 -0.95 8.00
C ILE A 54 0.01 -2.11 7.18
N LEU A 55 -0.02 -1.99 5.85
CA LEU A 55 -0.50 -3.05 4.96
C LEU A 55 0.27 -4.36 5.20
N ALA A 56 1.61 -4.29 5.23
CA ALA A 56 2.44 -5.47 5.46
C ALA A 56 2.19 -6.15 6.82
N GLN A 57 2.01 -5.36 7.88
CA GLN A 57 1.70 -5.91 9.21
C GLN A 57 0.28 -6.48 9.28
N LEU A 58 -0.69 -5.82 8.66
CA LEU A 58 -2.07 -6.30 8.64
C LEU A 58 -2.20 -7.62 7.87
N GLU A 59 -1.48 -7.76 6.75
CA GLU A 59 -1.39 -9.02 6.01
C GLU A 59 -0.72 -10.13 6.84
N ASN A 60 0.29 -9.81 7.67
CA ASN A 60 0.88 -10.78 8.59
C ASN A 60 -0.11 -11.25 9.67
N VAL A 61 -0.95 -10.34 10.20
CA VAL A 61 -1.95 -10.67 11.22
C VAL A 61 -3.04 -11.58 10.64
N ILE A 62 -3.51 -11.28 9.44
CA ILE A 62 -4.61 -12.00 8.79
C ILE A 62 -4.13 -13.32 8.16
N GLN A 63 -2.93 -13.36 7.60
CA GLN A 63 -2.35 -14.57 7.03
C GLN A 63 -0.85 -14.66 7.38
N PRO A 64 -0.50 -15.26 8.54
CA PRO A 64 0.89 -15.29 8.99
C PRO A 64 1.77 -16.16 8.09
N ASN A 65 1.20 -17.14 7.37
CA ASN A 65 1.94 -18.00 6.46
C ASN A 65 2.31 -17.25 5.16
N PRO A 66 3.60 -16.99 4.89
CA PRO A 66 4.03 -16.26 3.70
C PRO A 66 3.74 -17.01 2.39
N ALA A 67 3.80 -18.34 2.37
CA ALA A 67 3.53 -19.13 1.17
C ALA A 67 2.06 -18.99 0.75
N LEU A 68 1.14 -19.02 1.73
CA LEU A 68 -0.28 -18.83 1.47
C LEU A 68 -0.60 -17.40 1.06
N ARG A 69 0.09 -16.38 1.60
CA ARG A 69 -0.05 -15.00 1.14
C ARG A 69 0.31 -14.81 -0.33
N ILE A 70 1.40 -15.44 -0.77
CA ILE A 70 1.82 -15.40 -2.18
C ILE A 70 0.78 -16.10 -3.06
N GLU A 71 0.30 -17.28 -2.65
CA GLU A 71 -0.78 -17.99 -3.35
C GLU A 71 -2.02 -17.10 -3.48
N ASP A 72 -2.46 -16.45 -2.39
CA ASP A 72 -3.63 -15.57 -2.37
C ASP A 72 -3.45 -14.34 -3.27
N LEU A 73 -2.25 -13.76 -3.32
CA LEU A 73 -1.94 -12.65 -4.22
C LEU A 73 -2.05 -13.07 -5.69
N ILE A 74 -1.54 -14.25 -6.05
CA ILE A 74 -1.62 -14.80 -7.41
C ILE A 74 -3.08 -15.10 -7.78
N LEU A 75 -3.81 -15.77 -6.89
CA LEU A 75 -5.21 -16.14 -7.10
C LEU A 75 -6.09 -14.89 -7.29
N ARG A 76 -5.91 -13.86 -6.45
CA ARG A 76 -6.57 -12.55 -6.61
C ARG A 76 -6.25 -11.92 -7.97
N GLY A 77 -5.00 -11.99 -8.44
CA GLY A 77 -4.61 -11.51 -9.77
C GLY A 77 -5.30 -12.26 -10.93
N MET A 78 -5.77 -13.48 -10.70
CA MET A 78 -6.52 -14.30 -11.65
C MET A 78 -8.05 -14.24 -11.46
N ASN A 79 -8.55 -13.37 -10.56
CA ASN A 79 -9.96 -13.34 -10.13
C ASN A 79 -10.47 -14.72 -9.64
N ARG A 80 -9.60 -15.47 -8.96
CA ARG A 80 -9.94 -16.75 -8.31
C ARG A 80 -9.81 -16.60 -6.81
N GLU A 81 -10.71 -17.21 -6.07
CA GLU A 81 -10.62 -17.30 -4.61
C GLU A 81 -10.67 -18.76 -4.18
N LYS A 82 -9.86 -19.09 -3.17
CA LYS A 82 -9.79 -20.43 -2.60
C LYS A 82 -10.16 -20.35 -1.13
N VAL A 83 -11.35 -20.84 -0.82
CA VAL A 83 -11.80 -20.96 0.58
C VAL A 83 -10.99 -22.09 1.22
N ARG A 84 -10.15 -21.74 2.20
CA ARG A 84 -9.43 -22.71 3.03
C ARG A 84 -10.15 -22.84 4.37
N LEU A 85 -10.17 -24.05 4.92
CA LEU A 85 -10.54 -24.23 6.33
C LEU A 85 -9.45 -23.63 7.21
N SER A 86 -9.87 -22.86 8.21
CA SER A 86 -8.99 -22.37 9.26
C SER A 86 -8.37 -23.54 10.04
N ALA A 87 -7.28 -23.27 10.76
CA ALA A 87 -6.65 -24.27 11.61
C ALA A 87 -7.63 -24.77 12.70
N ASN A 88 -8.44 -23.88 13.26
CA ASN A 88 -9.46 -24.20 14.25
C ASN A 88 -10.59 -25.07 13.67
N GLU A 89 -11.02 -24.84 12.42
CA GLU A 89 -11.99 -25.72 11.76
C GLU A 89 -11.43 -27.14 11.55
N GLN A 90 -10.18 -27.26 11.09
CA GLN A 90 -9.53 -28.57 10.90
C GLN A 90 -9.39 -29.34 12.22
N LEU A 91 -9.06 -28.63 13.31
CA LEU A 91 -9.06 -29.18 14.66
C LEU A 91 -10.46 -29.65 15.07
N GLY A 92 -11.46 -28.80 14.88
CA GLY A 92 -12.85 -29.09 15.21
C GLY A 92 -13.40 -30.31 14.46
N GLU A 93 -13.17 -30.42 13.14
CA GLU A 93 -13.55 -31.60 12.34
C GLU A 93 -12.89 -32.89 12.86
N SER A 94 -11.63 -32.80 13.28
CA SER A 94 -10.90 -33.94 13.84
C SER A 94 -11.48 -34.37 15.19
N MET A 95 -11.80 -33.41 16.06
CA MET A 95 -12.43 -33.65 17.36
C MET A 95 -13.85 -34.23 17.21
N ASP A 96 -14.65 -33.74 16.27
CA ASP A 96 -16.00 -34.26 16.00
C ASP A 96 -15.95 -35.70 15.45
N ARG A 97 -14.99 -35.98 14.56
CA ARG A 97 -14.75 -37.35 14.07
C ARG A 97 -14.39 -38.30 15.20
N ILE A 98 -13.46 -37.91 16.08
CA ILE A 98 -13.05 -38.74 17.23
C ILE A 98 -14.21 -38.90 18.22
N SER A 99 -14.96 -37.84 18.50
CA SER A 99 -16.15 -37.87 19.35
C SER A 99 -17.17 -38.91 18.84
N SER A 100 -17.39 -38.93 17.52
CA SER A 100 -18.28 -39.89 16.88
C SER A 100 -17.79 -41.34 17.01
N LEU A 101 -16.47 -41.57 17.01
CA LEU A 101 -15.89 -42.90 17.22
C LEU A 101 -16.01 -43.35 18.69
N ILE A 102 -15.74 -42.46 19.64
CA ILE A 102 -15.86 -42.74 21.08
C ILE A 102 -17.32 -43.08 21.42
N SER A 103 -18.27 -42.27 20.92
CA SER A 103 -19.70 -42.45 21.19
C SER A 103 -20.25 -43.77 20.63
N LYS A 104 -19.67 -44.30 19.56
CA LYS A 104 -20.04 -45.60 18.97
C LYS A 104 -19.49 -46.80 19.74
N ASN A 105 -18.35 -46.64 20.42
CA ASN A 105 -17.63 -47.71 21.09
C ASN A 105 -17.84 -47.74 22.62
N SER A 106 -18.53 -46.74 23.17
CA SER A 106 -18.77 -46.61 24.62
C SER A 106 -20.21 -46.94 24.99
N ASN A 107 -20.41 -47.86 25.93
CA ASN A 107 -21.71 -48.08 26.59
C ASN A 107 -22.03 -47.01 27.66
N TYR A 108 -21.09 -46.11 27.96
CA TYR A 108 -21.24 -45.00 28.91
C TYR A 108 -21.04 -43.67 28.17
N GLY A 109 -22.13 -42.92 27.97
CA GLY A 109 -22.24 -41.83 27.01
C GLY A 109 -21.47 -40.52 27.27
N SER A 110 -20.56 -40.42 28.25
CA SER A 110 -20.06 -39.11 28.70
C SER A 110 -18.81 -38.54 27.99
N PRO A 111 -17.76 -39.30 27.59
CA PRO A 111 -16.51 -38.67 27.12
C PRO A 111 -16.61 -38.12 25.69
N GLY A 112 -17.43 -38.76 24.84
CA GLY A 112 -17.64 -38.33 23.45
C GLY A 112 -18.44 -37.03 23.35
N GLU A 113 -19.39 -36.81 24.27
CA GLU A 113 -20.23 -35.61 24.26
C GLU A 113 -19.43 -34.35 24.57
N ALA A 114 -18.58 -34.37 25.59
CA ALA A 114 -17.72 -33.23 25.92
C ALA A 114 -16.78 -32.88 24.76
N LEU A 115 -16.17 -33.90 24.14
CA LEU A 115 -15.32 -33.71 22.97
C LEU A 115 -16.09 -33.12 21.79
N LYS A 116 -17.37 -33.49 21.61
CA LYS A 116 -18.26 -32.92 20.59
C LYS A 116 -18.53 -31.44 20.83
N LYS A 117 -18.79 -31.03 22.08
CA LYS A 117 -19.02 -29.63 22.44
C LYS A 117 -17.78 -28.78 22.18
N CYS A 118 -16.60 -29.27 22.56
CA CYS A 118 -15.34 -28.63 22.20
C CYS A 118 -15.15 -28.53 20.68
N ALA A 119 -15.47 -29.59 19.93
CA ALA A 119 -15.37 -29.58 18.46
C ALA A 119 -16.23 -28.48 17.84
N MET A 120 -17.49 -28.34 18.28
CA MET A 120 -18.40 -27.29 17.81
C MET A 120 -17.84 -25.88 18.07
N ALA A 121 -17.30 -25.62 19.27
CA ALA A 121 -16.69 -24.34 19.57
C ALA A 121 -15.46 -24.05 18.71
N GLN A 122 -14.60 -25.05 18.44
CA GLN A 122 -13.45 -24.87 17.55
C GLN A 122 -13.85 -24.55 16.11
N ILE A 123 -14.90 -25.20 15.60
CA ILE A 123 -15.47 -24.88 14.28
C ILE A 123 -15.98 -23.45 14.25
N GLU A 124 -16.74 -23.01 15.25
CA GLU A 124 -17.28 -21.65 15.33
C GLU A 124 -16.18 -20.57 15.42
N ILE A 125 -15.13 -20.81 16.22
CA ILE A 125 -13.94 -19.95 16.28
C ILE A 125 -13.30 -19.82 14.89
N GLY A 126 -13.11 -20.95 14.20
CA GLY A 126 -12.48 -20.94 12.88
C GLY A 126 -13.34 -20.30 11.78
N GLN A 127 -14.66 -20.46 11.84
CA GLN A 127 -15.59 -19.72 10.97
C GLN A 127 -15.53 -18.21 11.22
N SER A 128 -15.47 -17.81 12.49
CA SER A 128 -15.30 -16.41 12.89
C SER A 128 -13.97 -15.84 12.39
N GLU A 129 -12.88 -16.62 12.46
CA GLU A 129 -11.56 -16.23 11.93
C GLU A 129 -11.63 -15.97 10.42
N ARG A 130 -12.22 -16.88 9.65
CA ARG A 130 -12.37 -16.68 8.19
C ARG A 130 -13.17 -15.41 7.87
N LYS A 131 -14.27 -15.16 8.60
CA LYS A 131 -15.07 -13.94 8.44
C LYS A 131 -14.27 -12.68 8.77
N LEU A 132 -13.43 -12.71 9.81
CA LEU A 132 -12.50 -11.62 10.12
C LEU A 132 -11.53 -11.39 8.96
N GLN A 133 -10.89 -12.45 8.46
CA GLN A 133 -9.92 -12.36 7.37
C GLN A 133 -10.54 -11.78 6.09
N GLU A 134 -11.75 -12.21 5.75
CA GLU A 134 -12.53 -11.70 4.62
C GLU A 134 -12.85 -10.21 4.80
N THR A 135 -13.44 -9.83 5.94
CA THR A 135 -13.87 -8.46 6.21
C THR A 135 -12.69 -7.48 6.23
N VAL A 136 -11.58 -7.86 6.88
CA VAL A 136 -10.37 -7.03 6.92
C VAL A 136 -9.74 -6.91 5.54
N SER A 137 -9.79 -7.99 4.73
CA SER A 137 -9.30 -7.98 3.35
C SER A 137 -10.12 -7.05 2.44
N SER A 138 -11.45 -7.15 2.48
CA SER A 138 -12.36 -6.40 1.61
C SER A 138 -12.48 -4.92 1.98
N GLU A 139 -12.32 -4.59 3.26
CA GLU A 139 -12.41 -3.21 3.74
C GLU A 139 -11.03 -2.54 3.76
N TYR A 140 -10.25 -2.70 4.84
CA TYR A 140 -9.09 -1.84 5.10
C TYR A 140 -7.86 -2.20 4.26
N ILE A 141 -7.58 -3.49 4.02
CA ILE A 141 -6.48 -3.91 3.13
C ILE A 141 -6.72 -3.40 1.70
N THR A 142 -7.95 -3.53 1.19
CA THR A 142 -8.31 -3.04 -0.15
C THR A 142 -8.17 -1.53 -0.24
N TRP A 143 -8.61 -0.80 0.77
CA TRP A 143 -8.43 0.66 0.85
C TRP A 143 -6.95 1.06 0.84
N LEU A 144 -6.09 0.43 1.66
CA LEU A 144 -4.65 0.70 1.70
C LEU A 144 -3.99 0.45 0.34
N ARG A 145 -4.34 -0.66 -0.31
CA ARG A 145 -3.84 -1.00 -1.66
C ARG A 145 -4.27 0.04 -2.69
N SER A 146 -5.52 0.47 -2.64
CA SER A 146 -6.05 1.52 -3.54
C SER A 146 -5.29 2.83 -3.36
N TYR A 147 -5.14 3.30 -2.12
CA TYR A 147 -4.38 4.50 -1.79
C TYR A 147 -2.92 4.45 -2.31
N ILE A 148 -2.25 3.33 -2.08
CA ILE A 148 -0.85 3.13 -2.50
C ILE A 148 -0.74 3.12 -4.04
N ALA A 149 -1.66 2.44 -4.71
CA ALA A 149 -1.62 2.24 -6.16
C ALA A 149 -2.13 3.45 -6.97
N SER A 150 -2.92 4.32 -6.35
CA SER A 150 -3.55 5.48 -6.98
C SER A 150 -2.91 6.79 -6.50
N GLU A 151 -3.37 7.37 -5.39
CA GLU A 151 -3.00 8.71 -4.95
C GLU A 151 -1.51 8.82 -4.60
N ALA A 152 -0.97 7.88 -3.82
CA ALA A 152 0.43 7.91 -3.43
C ALA A 152 1.37 7.67 -4.63
N LYS A 153 0.95 6.81 -5.58
CA LYS A 153 1.70 6.56 -6.82
C LYS A 153 1.69 7.79 -7.73
N LEU A 154 0.54 8.44 -7.89
CA LEU A 154 0.41 9.65 -8.70
C LEU A 154 1.25 10.79 -8.11
N ALA A 155 1.16 11.03 -6.79
CA ALA A 155 1.97 12.03 -6.11
C ALA A 155 3.47 11.80 -6.30
N LYS A 156 3.92 10.54 -6.27
CA LYS A 156 5.31 10.18 -6.59
C LYS A 156 5.66 10.50 -8.05
N GLN A 157 4.81 10.14 -9.01
CA GLN A 157 5.05 10.43 -10.43
C GLN A 157 5.14 11.94 -10.72
N GLU A 158 4.30 12.75 -10.10
CA GLU A 158 4.35 14.21 -10.24
C GLU A 158 5.61 14.80 -9.60
N ARG A 159 6.08 14.25 -8.47
CA ARG A 159 7.39 14.61 -7.90
C ARG A 159 8.54 14.30 -8.84
N ASP A 160 8.52 13.13 -9.49
CA ASP A 160 9.56 12.75 -10.46
C ASP A 160 9.54 13.69 -11.69
N LYS A 161 8.35 14.08 -12.17
CA LYS A 161 8.20 15.09 -13.25
C LYS A 161 8.70 16.47 -12.83
N LEU A 162 8.44 16.87 -11.59
CA LEU A 162 8.94 18.13 -11.04
C LEU A 162 10.47 18.18 -10.99
N GLU A 163 11.12 17.11 -10.53
CA GLU A 163 12.59 17.04 -10.54
C GLU A 163 13.14 17.13 -11.97
N ASN A 164 12.48 16.48 -12.94
CA ASN A 164 12.86 16.61 -14.36
C ASN A 164 12.72 18.05 -14.87
N ALA A 165 11.60 18.72 -14.58
CA ALA A 165 11.38 20.12 -14.98
C ALA A 165 12.41 21.05 -14.33
N ARG A 166 12.79 20.79 -13.06
CA ARG A 166 13.85 21.51 -12.36
C ARG A 166 15.20 21.35 -13.07
N LEU A 167 15.59 20.11 -13.39
CA LEU A 167 16.84 19.82 -14.08
C LEU A 167 16.92 20.48 -15.46
N ASP A 168 15.80 20.47 -16.20
CA ASP A 168 15.72 21.13 -17.50
C ASP A 168 15.87 22.66 -17.38
N LEU A 169 15.25 23.27 -16.36
CA LEU A 169 15.40 24.69 -16.05
C LEU A 169 16.86 25.05 -15.70
N ASP A 170 17.49 24.27 -14.81
CA ASP A 170 18.86 24.53 -14.36
C ASP A 170 19.89 24.33 -15.49
N ARG A 171 19.65 23.36 -16.38
CA ARG A 171 20.44 23.17 -17.60
C ARG A 171 20.36 24.39 -18.53
N ILE A 172 19.18 24.96 -18.73
CA ILE A 172 18.98 26.14 -19.59
C ILE A 172 19.61 27.38 -18.96
N LYS A 173 19.44 27.58 -17.63
CA LYS A 173 20.12 28.65 -16.88
C LYS A 173 21.65 28.56 -17.01
N THR A 174 22.21 27.37 -16.84
CA THR A 174 23.65 27.13 -16.97
C THR A 174 24.14 27.36 -18.41
N SER A 175 23.38 26.91 -19.40
CA SER A 175 23.70 27.14 -20.82
C SER A 175 23.70 28.63 -21.17
N LYS A 176 22.72 29.40 -20.66
CA LYS A 176 22.66 30.85 -20.82
C LYS A 176 23.86 31.54 -20.14
N LYS A 177 24.23 31.12 -18.92
CA LYS A 177 25.40 31.66 -18.19
C LYS A 177 26.72 31.38 -18.92
N ARG A 178 26.88 30.22 -19.55
CA ARG A 178 28.07 29.80 -20.32
C ARG A 178 28.13 30.36 -21.76
N ALA A 179 27.03 30.92 -22.29
CA ALA A 179 27.00 31.48 -23.64
C ALA A 179 27.86 32.74 -23.76
N LYS A 180 28.65 32.86 -24.84
CA LYS A 180 29.47 34.05 -25.12
C LYS A 180 28.60 35.32 -25.22
N ASN A 181 29.14 36.45 -24.75
CA ASN A 181 28.48 37.76 -24.80
C ASN A 181 27.90 38.03 -26.19
N GLY A 182 26.60 38.35 -26.26
CA GLY A 182 25.86 38.57 -27.51
C GLY A 182 24.99 37.39 -27.98
N LYS A 183 25.20 36.15 -27.50
CA LYS A 183 24.34 34.99 -27.84
C LYS A 183 23.38 34.56 -26.72
N GLN A 184 23.37 35.26 -25.58
CA GLN A 184 22.49 34.95 -24.45
C GLN A 184 21.00 35.14 -24.77
N HIS A 185 20.66 36.08 -25.65
CA HIS A 185 19.28 36.34 -26.09
C HIS A 185 18.64 35.10 -26.75
N VAL A 186 19.44 34.22 -27.36
CA VAL A 186 18.98 32.97 -28.00
C VAL A 186 18.30 32.03 -26.99
N PHE A 187 18.67 32.13 -25.71
CA PHE A 187 18.12 31.28 -24.64
C PHE A 187 16.95 31.91 -23.89
N GLU A 188 16.56 33.16 -24.18
CA GLU A 188 15.52 33.86 -23.42
C GLU A 188 14.15 33.19 -23.54
N GLN A 189 13.74 32.84 -24.75
CA GLN A 189 12.46 32.16 -24.97
C GLN A 189 12.45 30.79 -24.29
N SER A 190 13.49 29.98 -24.48
CA SER A 190 13.58 28.66 -23.85
C SER A 190 13.64 28.72 -22.32
N LEU A 191 14.26 29.75 -21.75
CA LEU A 191 14.28 29.96 -20.31
C LEU A 191 12.87 30.27 -19.80
N LYS A 192 12.15 31.18 -20.47
CA LYS A 192 10.76 31.53 -20.11
C LYS A 192 9.82 30.33 -20.20
N ASP A 193 9.99 29.50 -21.23
CA ASP A 193 9.21 28.28 -21.41
C ASP A 193 9.51 27.26 -20.30
N ALA A 194 10.79 27.07 -19.95
CA ALA A 194 11.20 26.18 -18.87
C ALA A 194 10.75 26.65 -17.48
N GLU A 195 10.81 27.96 -17.20
CA GLU A 195 10.29 28.55 -15.97
C GLU A 195 8.78 28.35 -15.85
N SER A 196 8.04 28.57 -16.94
CA SER A 196 6.59 28.36 -16.99
C SER A 196 6.23 26.89 -16.76
N ALA A 197 6.95 25.97 -17.40
CA ALA A 197 6.76 24.52 -17.21
C ALA A 197 7.09 24.08 -15.77
N PHE A 198 8.18 24.59 -15.19
CA PHE A 198 8.55 24.31 -13.81
C PHE A 198 7.50 24.81 -12.82
N ASN A 199 7.03 26.06 -12.96
CA ASN A 199 6.01 26.64 -12.09
C ASN A 199 4.68 25.89 -12.19
N PHE A 200 4.26 25.53 -13.41
CA PHE A 200 3.07 24.71 -13.62
C PHE A 200 3.18 23.33 -12.95
N GLN A 201 4.36 22.71 -13.05
CA GLN A 201 4.62 21.41 -12.42
C GLN A 201 4.70 21.51 -10.89
N CYS A 202 5.20 22.62 -10.32
CA CYS A 202 5.15 22.88 -8.88
C CYS A 202 3.71 22.86 -8.36
N GLU A 203 2.80 23.61 -8.99
CA GLU A 203 1.39 23.67 -8.57
C GLU A 203 0.68 22.32 -8.73
N THR A 204 0.93 21.62 -9.84
CA THR A 204 0.37 20.28 -10.07
C THR A 204 0.84 19.30 -9.00
N THR A 205 2.15 19.29 -8.70
CA THR A 205 2.73 18.42 -7.69
C THR A 205 2.20 18.76 -6.30
N LYS A 206 2.08 20.04 -5.97
CA LYS A 206 1.52 20.52 -4.69
C LYS A 206 0.12 19.98 -4.47
N ARG A 207 -0.74 20.09 -5.49
CA ARG A 207 -2.12 19.59 -5.44
C ARG A 207 -2.17 18.07 -5.26
N CYS A 208 -1.44 17.30 -6.06
CA CYS A 208 -1.44 15.83 -5.94
C CYS A 208 -0.89 15.35 -4.60
N LEU A 209 0.10 16.05 -4.03
CA LEU A 209 0.60 15.76 -2.68
C LEU A 209 -0.46 16.02 -1.62
N GLN A 210 -1.16 17.15 -1.70
CA GLN A 210 -2.24 17.49 -0.78
C GLN A 210 -3.37 16.46 -0.86
N GLU A 211 -3.83 16.11 -2.06
CA GLU A 211 -4.86 15.08 -2.28
C GLU A 211 -4.45 13.73 -1.67
N SER A 212 -3.18 13.33 -1.84
CA SER A 212 -2.65 12.10 -1.25
C SER A 212 -2.56 12.16 0.27
N ILE A 213 -2.17 13.30 0.84
CA ILE A 213 -2.12 13.52 2.29
C ILE A 213 -3.53 13.43 2.87
N ASP A 214 -4.47 14.19 2.32
CA ASP A 214 -5.85 14.27 2.79
C ASP A 214 -6.55 12.90 2.71
N LYS A 215 -6.32 12.16 1.61
CA LYS A 215 -6.85 10.81 1.44
C LYS A 215 -6.37 9.86 2.53
N PHE A 216 -5.09 9.91 2.88
CA PHE A 216 -4.56 9.07 3.96
C PHE A 216 -5.10 9.49 5.33
N ASP A 217 -5.17 10.79 5.58
CA ASP A 217 -5.61 11.34 6.86
C ASP A 217 -7.13 11.15 7.07
N SER A 218 -7.89 10.88 6.00
CA SER A 218 -9.33 10.55 6.07
C SER A 218 -9.66 9.10 6.46
N GLN A 219 -8.67 8.25 6.78
CA GLN A 219 -8.84 6.78 7.00
C GLN A 219 -9.63 6.36 8.26
N LYS A 220 -10.25 7.31 8.97
CA LYS A 220 -10.85 7.10 10.28
C LYS A 220 -11.98 6.07 10.23
N GLU A 221 -12.83 6.11 9.20
CA GLU A 221 -13.96 5.19 9.09
C GLU A 221 -13.48 3.78 8.71
N GLU A 222 -12.42 3.65 7.92
CA GLU A 222 -11.81 2.39 7.54
C GLU A 222 -11.15 1.70 8.75
N LEU A 223 -10.48 2.47 9.61
CA LEU A 223 -9.97 1.97 10.89
C LEU A 223 -11.10 1.50 11.82
N ARG A 224 -12.24 2.21 11.85
CA ARG A 224 -13.40 1.77 12.63
C ARG A 224 -13.96 0.44 12.13
N LYS A 225 -14.00 0.22 10.82
CA LYS A 225 -14.42 -1.06 10.23
C LYS A 225 -13.49 -2.20 10.63
N LEU A 226 -12.17 -1.97 10.61
CA LEU A 226 -11.18 -2.94 11.12
C LEU A 226 -11.47 -3.31 12.58
N LEU A 227 -11.59 -2.32 13.46
CA LEU A 227 -11.81 -2.54 14.90
C LEU A 227 -13.16 -3.23 15.16
N LYS A 228 -14.19 -2.89 14.39
CA LYS A 228 -15.50 -3.53 14.48
C LYS A 228 -15.41 -5.01 14.09
N ALA A 229 -14.73 -5.35 13.00
CA ALA A 229 -14.53 -6.74 12.59
C ALA A 229 -13.76 -7.54 13.65
N GLN A 230 -12.71 -6.96 14.24
CA GLN A 230 -11.96 -7.58 15.34
C GLN A 230 -12.83 -7.80 16.58
N SER A 231 -13.62 -6.79 16.97
CA SER A 231 -14.53 -6.87 18.11
C SER A 231 -15.58 -7.97 17.93
N GLU A 232 -16.21 -8.03 16.75
CA GLU A 232 -17.16 -9.08 16.40
C GLU A 232 -16.53 -10.47 16.45
N HIS A 233 -15.30 -10.61 15.94
CA HIS A 233 -14.55 -11.86 15.97
C HIS A 233 -14.28 -12.34 17.41
N PHE A 234 -13.66 -11.48 18.23
CA PHE A 234 -13.31 -11.85 19.60
C PHE A 234 -14.53 -12.14 20.45
N LYS A 235 -15.63 -11.41 20.24
CA LYS A 235 -16.90 -11.70 20.90
C LYS A 235 -17.43 -13.07 20.51
N ALA A 236 -17.48 -13.39 19.22
CA ALA A 236 -17.92 -14.70 18.75
C ALA A 236 -17.06 -15.85 19.30
N CYS A 237 -15.74 -15.65 19.37
CA CYS A 237 -14.84 -16.63 20.00
C CYS A 237 -15.13 -16.82 21.49
N SER A 238 -15.35 -15.73 22.23
CA SER A 238 -15.71 -15.79 23.66
C SER A 238 -17.02 -16.53 23.86
N ASP A 239 -18.06 -16.17 23.10
CA ASP A 239 -19.39 -16.78 23.18
C ASP A 239 -19.33 -18.29 22.87
N ALA A 240 -18.56 -18.70 21.83
CA ALA A 240 -18.36 -20.10 21.47
C ALA A 240 -17.70 -20.92 22.59
N VAL A 241 -16.65 -20.37 23.21
CA VAL A 241 -15.92 -21.03 24.31
C VAL A 241 -16.80 -21.10 25.56
N GLU A 242 -17.47 -20.02 25.94
CA GLU A 242 -18.37 -20.01 27.10
C GLU A 242 -19.53 -20.99 26.95
N SER A 243 -20.10 -21.07 25.75
CA SER A 243 -21.16 -22.03 25.41
C SER A 243 -20.68 -23.47 25.59
N ALA A 244 -19.49 -23.79 25.09
CA ALA A 244 -18.89 -25.11 25.28
C ALA A 244 -18.57 -25.40 26.75
N LEU A 245 -18.02 -24.46 27.50
CA LEU A 245 -17.73 -24.62 28.93
C LEU A 245 -18.98 -24.89 29.78
N ARG A 246 -20.12 -24.30 29.42
CA ARG A 246 -21.41 -24.57 30.11
C ARG A 246 -22.02 -25.92 29.73
N ALA A 247 -21.61 -26.49 28.60
CA ALA A 247 -22.19 -27.70 28.03
C ALA A 247 -21.39 -28.98 28.33
N ILE A 248 -20.26 -28.85 29.04
CA ILE A 248 -19.38 -29.93 29.49
C ILE A 248 -19.48 -30.03 31.01
#